data_AF-A0A6J1TBS4-F1
#
_entry.id   AF-A0A6J1TBS4-F1
#
_cell.length_a   1.000
_cell.length_b   1.000
_cell.length_c   1.000
_cell.angle_alpha   90.00
_cell.angle_beta   90.00
_cell.angle_gamma   90.00
#
_symmetry.space_group_name_H-M   'P 1'
#
loop_
_entity.id
_entity.type
_entity.pdbx_description
1 polymer ?
#
loop_
_entity_poly.entity_id
_entity_poly.type
_entity_poly.pdbx_seq_one_letter_code
_entity_poly.pdbx_strand_id
1 'polypeptide(L)'
;MLCTSSYDHHKSFGKGHPGPPGRMLRATLAHGHVLPCPTPAGYKNGTLVTASHAVFHAGQHKGSRAPAAVVGFQVQHSALHTLFTNITSTAPTFLGCGPKPQECKTCSSAEVDCFVLDNHGFVIVAEDLAQTGRFFGEVQGAIMEMMVREGIYRRVTIYDYQAVCFRPDGVISSGPKRAITVSTLIHES
;
A
#
# COMPACT_ATOMS: atom_id res chain seq x y z
N MET A 1 3.19 -12.30 3.21
CA MET A 1 3.88 -11.64 4.34
C MET A 1 4.80 -10.58 3.74
N LEU A 2 4.33 -9.34 3.66
CA LEU A 2 5.15 -8.17 3.37
C LEU A 2 4.86 -7.10 4.42
N CYS A 3 5.06 -7.46 5.69
CA CYS A 3 5.74 -6.52 6.55
C CYS A 3 7.20 -6.65 6.14
N THR A 4 7.82 -5.57 5.66
CA THR A 4 9.27 -5.53 5.52
C THR A 4 9.84 -5.70 6.93
N SER A 5 10.13 -6.93 7.31
CA SER A 5 10.91 -7.24 8.49
C SER A 5 12.28 -6.64 8.23
N SER A 6 12.57 -5.52 8.90
CA SER A 6 13.95 -5.11 9.09
C SER A 6 14.55 -6.15 10.04
N TYR A 7 15.23 -7.14 9.48
CA TYR A 7 16.06 -8.07 10.23
C TYR A 7 17.17 -7.25 10.90
N ASP A 8 17.06 -7.04 12.22
CA ASP A 8 18.11 -6.41 13.01
C ASP A 8 19.17 -7.47 13.30
N HIS A 9 20.24 -7.48 12.51
CA HIS A 9 21.37 -8.36 12.77
C HIS A 9 22.15 -7.76 13.96
N HIS A 10 21.96 -8.37 15.13
CA HIS A 10 22.76 -8.15 16.33
C HIS A 10 24.27 -8.21 15.98
N LYS A 11 24.91 -7.06 15.78
CA LYS A 11 26.37 -6.93 15.76
C LYS A 11 26.80 -6.29 17.07
N SER A 12 27.47 -7.08 17.90
CA SER A 12 28.17 -6.60 19.10
C SER A 12 28.97 -5.33 18.79
N PHE A 13 28.75 -4.32 19.62
CA PHE A 13 29.39 -3.01 19.58
C PHE A 13 30.89 -3.16 19.89
N GLY A 14 31.71 -3.26 18.84
CA GLY A 14 33.15 -2.98 18.91
C GLY A 14 33.37 -1.48 18.71
N LYS A 15 34.10 -0.84 19.63
CA LYS A 15 34.43 0.60 19.61
C LYS A 15 35.10 1.01 18.29
N GLY A 16 34.58 2.05 17.64
CA GLY A 16 35.31 2.81 16.61
C GLY A 16 34.48 3.22 15.39
N HIS A 17 34.32 4.54 15.24
CA HIS A 17 33.72 5.31 14.13
C HIS A 17 32.19 5.56 14.14
N PRO A 18 31.77 6.83 13.92
CA PRO A 18 30.38 7.15 13.63
C PRO A 18 30.04 6.61 12.24
N GLY A 19 29.22 5.55 12.20
CA GLY A 19 28.63 5.06 10.97
C GLY A 19 27.71 6.12 10.34
N PRO A 20 27.44 6.04 9.03
CA PRO A 20 26.53 6.96 8.37
C PRO A 20 25.14 6.89 9.03
N PRO A 21 24.40 8.02 9.10
CA PRO A 21 23.08 8.05 9.73
C PRO A 21 22.17 7.01 9.05
N GLY A 22 21.58 6.14 9.87
CA GLY A 22 20.68 5.09 9.41
C GLY A 22 19.61 5.67 8.48
N ARG A 23 19.52 5.12 7.26
CA ARG A 23 18.50 5.53 6.30
C ARG A 23 17.15 4.95 6.72
N MET A 24 16.22 5.80 7.10
CA MET A 24 14.82 5.40 7.28
C MET A 24 14.19 5.16 5.89
N LEU A 25 14.27 3.92 5.39
CA LEU A 25 13.88 3.55 4.02
C LEU A 25 12.42 3.86 3.69
N ARG A 26 11.52 3.77 4.68
CA ARG A 26 10.07 3.84 4.44
C ARG A 26 9.52 5.25 4.33
N ALA A 27 10.32 6.26 4.65
CA ALA A 27 9.97 7.66 4.50
C ALA A 27 10.69 8.34 3.33
N THR A 28 11.54 7.63 2.58
CA THR A 28 12.33 8.29 1.53
C THR A 28 11.56 8.48 0.22
N LEU A 29 10.39 7.85 0.06
CA LEU A 29 9.52 8.07 -1.10
C LEU A 29 8.47 9.13 -0.75
N ALA A 30 8.56 10.27 -1.41
CA ALA A 30 7.52 11.30 -1.39
C ALA A 30 6.15 10.69 -1.76
N HIS A 31 5.09 11.33 -1.24
CA HIS A 31 3.66 11.00 -1.34
C HIS A 31 3.13 10.16 -0.18
N GLY A 32 1.96 10.55 0.32
CA GLY A 32 1.35 10.00 1.53
C GLY A 32 1.14 8.49 1.39
N HIS A 33 1.76 7.70 2.27
CA HIS A 33 1.60 6.25 2.25
C HIS A 33 0.56 5.83 3.25
N VAL A 34 -0.48 5.14 2.78
CA VAL A 34 -1.50 4.54 3.61
C VAL A 34 -1.19 3.06 3.77
N LEU A 35 -0.78 2.65 4.97
CA LEU A 35 -0.42 1.27 5.24
C LEU A 35 -1.48 0.61 6.11
N PRO A 36 -2.40 -0.18 5.53
CA PRO A 36 -2.97 -1.28 6.28
C PRO A 36 -1.83 -2.29 6.46
N CYS A 37 -1.33 -2.44 7.69
CA CYS A 37 -0.44 -3.55 7.98
C CYS A 37 -1.23 -4.84 7.70
N PRO A 38 -0.90 -5.66 6.68
CA PRO A 38 -1.69 -6.83 6.36
C PRO A 38 -1.40 -7.87 7.44
N THR A 39 -2.24 -7.91 8.47
CA THR A 39 -2.26 -9.09 9.33
C THR A 39 -2.94 -10.20 8.55
N PRO A 40 -2.42 -11.44 8.57
CA PRO A 40 -3.09 -12.59 7.96
C PRO A 40 -4.47 -12.90 8.58
N ALA A 41 -4.92 -12.11 9.56
CA ALA A 41 -6.15 -12.30 10.31
C ALA A 41 -7.32 -11.42 9.82
N GLY A 42 -7.18 -10.73 8.67
CA GLY A 42 -8.25 -9.89 8.12
C GLY A 42 -8.57 -8.66 8.99
N TYR A 43 -9.67 -7.99 8.64
CA TYR A 43 -10.21 -6.87 9.41
C TYR A 43 -10.59 -7.29 10.84
N LYS A 44 -10.18 -6.51 11.84
CA LYS A 44 -10.61 -6.62 13.24
C LYS A 44 -11.20 -5.29 13.67
N ASN A 45 -12.08 -5.30 14.69
CA ASN A 45 -12.77 -4.10 15.21
C ASN A 45 -11.85 -2.96 15.71
N GLY A 46 -10.52 -3.14 15.70
CA GLY A 46 -9.52 -2.11 16.00
C GLY A 46 -8.47 -1.91 14.91
N THR A 47 -8.71 -2.33 13.67
CA THR A 47 -7.76 -2.11 12.57
C THR A 47 -7.55 -0.61 12.36
N LEU A 48 -6.29 -0.19 12.37
CA LEU A 48 -5.87 1.18 12.12
C LEU A 48 -5.28 1.32 10.73
N VAL A 49 -5.58 2.44 10.09
CA VAL A 49 -5.02 2.85 8.82
C VAL A 49 -4.08 4.02 9.10
N THR A 50 -2.80 3.87 8.75
CA THR A 50 -1.78 4.91 9.00
C THR A 50 -1.42 5.60 7.71
N ALA A 51 -1.66 6.91 7.62
CA ALA A 51 -1.10 7.77 6.59
C ALA A 51 0.21 8.37 7.09
N SER A 52 1.26 8.38 6.27
CA SER A 52 2.55 8.97 6.65
C SER A 52 3.14 9.85 5.56
N HIS A 53 3.84 10.90 5.95
CA HIS A 53 4.48 11.85 5.04
C HIS A 53 5.88 12.22 5.53
N ALA A 54 6.84 12.27 4.62
CA ALA A 54 8.22 12.58 4.94
C ALA A 54 8.47 14.08 4.90
N VAL A 55 9.15 14.57 5.94
CA VAL A 55 9.59 15.96 6.06
C VAL A 55 11.03 16.03 5.59
N PHE A 56 11.28 16.86 4.57
CA PHE A 56 12.61 17.06 4.01
C PHE A 56 13.19 18.39 4.47
N HIS A 57 14.45 18.36 4.89
CA HIS A 57 15.25 19.55 5.13
C HIS A 57 16.02 19.92 3.85
N ALA A 58 15.91 21.18 3.42
CA ALA A 58 16.70 21.71 2.32
C ALA A 58 18.04 22.23 2.87
N GLY A 59 19.13 21.63 2.42
CA GLY A 59 20.48 22.08 2.74
C GLY A 59 20.84 23.38 2.01
N GLN A 60 21.99 23.97 2.37
CA GLN A 60 22.44 25.24 1.79
C GLN A 60 22.78 25.17 0.29
N HIS A 61 23.03 23.98 -0.26
CA HIS A 61 23.27 23.79 -1.69
C HIS A 61 21.95 23.57 -2.44
N LYS A 62 21.80 24.26 -3.59
CA LYS A 62 20.65 24.10 -4.49
C LYS A 62 20.48 22.63 -4.89
N GLY A 63 19.35 22.03 -4.53
CA GLY A 63 19.03 20.64 -4.82
C GLY A 63 19.37 19.63 -3.70
N SER A 64 20.05 20.05 -2.63
CA SER A 64 20.28 19.19 -1.47
C SER A 64 19.03 19.09 -0.61
N ARG A 65 18.29 17.98 -0.73
CA ARG A 65 17.17 17.63 0.17
C ARG A 65 17.49 16.33 0.88
N ALA A 66 17.42 16.35 2.21
CA ALA A 66 17.56 15.16 3.04
C ALA A 66 16.30 14.94 3.86
N PRO A 67 15.83 13.69 4.03
CA PRO A 67 14.73 13.41 4.95
C PRO A 67 15.19 13.77 6.38
N ALA A 68 14.40 14.57 7.08
CA ALA A 68 14.67 15.03 8.43
C ALA A 68 13.72 14.39 9.46
N ALA A 69 12.47 14.14 9.08
CA ALA A 69 11.48 13.53 9.94
C ALA A 69 10.36 12.85 9.12
N VAL A 70 9.45 12.18 9.83
CA VAL A 70 8.23 11.58 9.28
C VAL A 70 7.08 11.98 10.16
N VAL A 71 6.02 12.51 9.57
CA VAL A 71 4.75 12.73 10.27
C VAL A 71 3.79 11.61 9.90
N GLY A 72 3.01 11.15 10.87
CA GLY A 72 2.04 10.08 10.69
C GLY A 72 0.72 10.41 11.35
N PHE A 73 -0.38 10.01 10.71
CA PHE A 73 -1.74 10.10 11.23
C PHE A 73 -2.41 8.74 11.17
N GLN A 74 -3.10 8.35 12.24
CA GLN A 74 -3.79 7.08 12.34
C GLN A 74 -5.29 7.31 12.45
N VAL A 75 -6.04 6.57 11.64
CA VAL A 75 -7.51 6.54 11.71
C VAL A 75 -7.98 5.11 11.94
N GLN A 76 -9.12 4.98 12.61
CA GLN A 76 -9.80 3.69 12.66
C GLN A 76 -10.32 3.36 11.26
N HIS A 77 -10.08 2.13 10.82
CA HIS A 77 -10.60 1.65 9.54
C HIS A 77 -12.13 1.71 9.49
N SER A 78 -12.80 1.40 10.60
CA SER A 78 -14.26 1.50 10.74
C SER A 78 -14.81 2.91 10.46
N ALA A 79 -14.12 3.94 10.95
CA ALA A 79 -14.47 5.33 10.72
C ALA A 79 -14.24 5.73 9.25
N LEU A 80 -13.12 5.28 8.67
CA LEU A 80 -12.82 5.50 7.25
C LEU A 80 -13.83 4.80 6.33
N HIS A 81 -14.18 3.55 6.63
CA HIS A 81 -15.18 2.78 5.90
C HIS A 81 -16.55 3.47 5.97
N THR A 82 -17.01 3.84 7.17
CA THR A 82 -18.28 4.57 7.35
C THR A 82 -18.32 5.86 6.54
N LEU A 83 -17.23 6.63 6.57
CA LEU A 83 -17.11 7.87 5.79
C LEU A 83 -17.21 7.59 4.28
N PHE A 84 -16.45 6.60 3.79
CA PHE A 84 -16.47 6.19 2.40
C PHE A 84 -17.85 5.75 1.94
N THR A 85 -18.51 4.87 2.70
CA THR A 85 -19.85 4.39 2.38
C THR A 85 -20.84 5.55 2.33
N ASN A 86 -20.84 6.47 3.30
CA ASN A 86 -21.77 7.61 3.32
C ASN A 86 -21.61 8.52 2.09
N ILE A 87 -20.37 8.80 1.69
CA ILE A 87 -20.09 9.64 0.51
C ILE A 87 -20.55 8.93 -0.78
N THR A 88 -20.28 7.63 -0.88
CA THR A 88 -20.48 6.87 -2.12
C THR A 88 -21.85 6.20 -2.22
N SER A 89 -22.64 6.21 -1.14
CA SER A 89 -23.99 5.64 -1.09
C SER A 89 -25.04 6.52 -1.76
N THR A 90 -24.79 7.83 -1.77
CA THR A 90 -25.60 8.79 -2.51
C THR A 90 -24.96 9.04 -3.87
N ALA A 91 -25.70 9.55 -4.85
CA ALA A 91 -25.15 9.94 -6.15
C ALA A 91 -24.82 11.45 -6.14
N PRO A 92 -23.69 11.90 -5.57
CA PRO A 92 -23.29 13.28 -5.71
C PRO A 92 -22.93 13.55 -7.17
N THR A 93 -23.30 14.73 -7.63
CA THR A 93 -22.85 15.35 -8.89
C THR A 93 -21.32 15.34 -9.06
N PHE A 94 -20.56 15.16 -7.96
CA PHE A 94 -19.10 15.02 -7.95
C PHE A 94 -18.56 13.72 -8.58
N LEU A 95 -19.33 12.62 -8.61
CA LEU A 95 -18.92 11.35 -9.23
C LEU A 95 -18.95 11.37 -10.77
N GLY A 96 -19.12 12.55 -11.39
CA GLY A 96 -19.27 12.66 -12.84
C GLY A 96 -20.62 12.13 -13.34
N CYS A 97 -21.59 11.99 -12.43
CA CYS A 97 -22.99 11.77 -12.78
C CYS A 97 -23.46 12.97 -13.59
N GLY A 98 -23.51 12.80 -14.92
CA GLY A 98 -24.02 13.79 -15.84
C GLY A 98 -25.50 14.11 -15.58
N PRO A 99 -26.18 14.83 -16.50
CA PRO A 99 -27.57 15.29 -16.29
C PRO A 99 -28.62 14.17 -16.16
N LYS A 100 -28.22 12.89 -16.14
CA LYS A 100 -29.07 11.72 -15.90
C LYS A 100 -28.68 11.03 -14.58
N PRO A 101 -29.28 11.42 -13.45
CA PRO A 101 -29.00 10.81 -12.14
C PRO A 101 -29.35 9.33 -12.06
N GLN A 102 -30.20 8.84 -12.97
CA GLN A 102 -30.79 7.50 -12.98
C GLN A 102 -29.85 6.43 -13.54
N GLU A 103 -28.82 6.84 -14.29
CA GLU A 103 -27.78 5.96 -14.84
C GLU A 103 -26.57 5.85 -13.89
N CYS A 104 -26.57 6.59 -12.78
CA CYS A 104 -25.47 6.60 -11.84
C CYS A 104 -25.58 5.49 -10.80
N LYS A 105 -24.69 4.51 -10.90
CA LYS A 105 -24.56 3.44 -9.93
C LYS A 105 -23.76 3.94 -8.72
N THR A 106 -24.35 3.82 -7.55
CA THR A 106 -23.71 4.15 -6.27
C THR A 106 -23.18 2.88 -5.61
N CYS A 107 -22.31 3.02 -4.61
CA CYS A 107 -21.84 1.89 -3.81
C CYS A 107 -22.91 1.29 -2.89
N SER A 108 -24.14 1.82 -2.92
CA SER A 108 -25.32 1.16 -2.32
C SER A 108 -25.97 0.14 -3.25
N SER A 109 -25.63 0.17 -4.54
CA SER A 109 -26.19 -0.74 -5.54
C SER A 109 -25.41 -2.04 -5.56
N ALA A 110 -26.12 -3.16 -5.57
CA ALA A 110 -25.53 -4.50 -5.73
C ALA A 110 -24.94 -4.76 -7.13
N GLU A 111 -25.02 -3.77 -8.05
CA GLU A 111 -24.50 -3.88 -9.41
C GLU A 111 -23.03 -3.47 -9.54
N VAL A 112 -22.43 -2.84 -8.52
CA VAL A 112 -21.05 -2.35 -8.55
C VAL A 112 -20.33 -2.63 -7.24
N ASP A 113 -19.10 -3.13 -7.34
CA ASP A 113 -18.21 -3.28 -6.19
C ASP A 113 -17.32 -2.04 -6.04
N CYS A 114 -17.24 -1.50 -4.83
CA CYS A 114 -16.48 -0.28 -4.55
C CYS A 114 -15.22 -0.53 -3.74
N PHE A 115 -14.11 0.02 -4.22
CA PHE A 115 -12.78 -0.16 -3.64
C PHE A 115 -12.04 1.17 -3.47
N VAL A 116 -11.27 1.27 -2.39
CA VAL A 116 -10.21 2.28 -2.24
C VAL A 116 -8.88 1.55 -2.29
N LEU A 117 -8.04 1.90 -3.26
CA LEU A 117 -6.73 1.29 -3.48
C LEU A 117 -5.61 2.25 -3.06
N ASP A 118 -4.55 1.72 -2.46
CA ASP A 118 -3.31 2.47 -2.26
C ASP A 118 -2.49 2.58 -3.55
N ASN A 119 -1.42 3.36 -3.51
CA ASN A 119 -0.50 3.53 -4.64
C ASN A 119 0.25 2.25 -5.04
N HIS A 120 0.15 1.18 -4.27
CA HIS A 120 0.75 -0.13 -4.53
C HIS A 120 -0.29 -1.20 -4.93
N GLY A 121 -1.55 -0.80 -5.11
CA GLY A 121 -2.63 -1.68 -5.51
C GLY A 121 -3.15 -2.58 -4.39
N PHE A 122 -2.94 -2.23 -3.12
CA PHE A 122 -3.56 -2.89 -1.97
C PHE A 122 -4.92 -2.26 -1.65
N VAL A 123 -5.86 -3.11 -1.24
CA VAL A 123 -7.20 -2.68 -0.84
C VAL A 123 -7.15 -2.05 0.55
N ILE A 124 -7.51 -0.76 0.65
CA ILE A 124 -7.67 -0.04 1.93
C ILE A 124 -9.11 -0.17 2.42
N VAL A 125 -10.10 0.02 1.53
CA VAL A 125 -11.54 -0.09 1.82
C VAL A 125 -12.19 -0.95 0.74
N ALA A 126 -13.07 -1.85 1.16
CA ALA A 126 -13.91 -2.68 0.32
C ALA A 126 -15.22 -2.98 1.08
N GLU A 127 -16.28 -3.32 0.34
CA GLU A 127 -17.53 -3.80 0.92
C GLU A 127 -17.34 -5.11 1.68
N ASP A 128 -16.64 -6.08 1.09
CA ASP A 128 -16.18 -7.27 1.80
C ASP A 128 -14.90 -6.97 2.60
N LEU A 129 -15.05 -6.91 3.92
CA LEU A 129 -13.96 -6.66 4.86
C LEU A 129 -12.85 -7.73 4.79
N ALA A 130 -13.12 -8.94 4.29
CA ALA A 130 -12.09 -9.96 4.07
C ALA A 130 -11.11 -9.60 2.93
N GLN A 131 -11.48 -8.65 2.08
CA GLN A 131 -10.65 -8.16 0.98
C GLN A 131 -9.71 -7.03 1.41
N THR A 132 -9.99 -6.37 2.53
CA THR A 132 -9.13 -5.32 3.09
C THR A 132 -7.72 -5.84 3.39
N GLY A 133 -6.71 -5.10 2.94
CA GLY A 133 -5.29 -5.42 3.11
C GLY A 133 -4.75 -6.46 2.13
N ARG A 134 -5.58 -7.00 1.23
CA ARG A 134 -5.14 -7.89 0.16
C ARG A 134 -4.65 -7.10 -1.05
N PHE A 135 -3.75 -7.71 -1.82
CA PHE A 135 -3.37 -7.15 -3.11
C PHE A 135 -4.55 -7.25 -4.07
N PHE A 136 -4.94 -6.14 -4.71
CA PHE A 136 -6.11 -6.10 -5.59
C PHE A 136 -5.97 -7.05 -6.78
N GLY A 137 -4.75 -7.32 -7.25
CA GLY A 137 -4.54 -8.35 -8.29
C GLY A 137 -4.89 -9.77 -7.86
N GLU A 138 -4.92 -10.08 -6.56
CA GLU A 138 -5.42 -11.37 -6.03
C GLU A 138 -6.94 -11.38 -5.84
N VAL A 139 -7.57 -10.20 -5.74
CA VAL A 139 -9.01 -10.03 -5.53
C VAL A 139 -9.74 -9.93 -6.88
N GLN A 140 -9.28 -9.02 -7.75
CA GLN A 140 -9.84 -8.70 -9.07
C GLN A 140 -8.70 -8.61 -10.11
N GLY A 141 -8.08 -9.76 -10.43
CA GLY A 141 -6.91 -9.83 -11.32
C GLY A 141 -7.13 -9.25 -12.72
N ALA A 142 -8.29 -9.49 -13.32
CA ALA A 142 -8.64 -8.98 -14.65
C ALA A 142 -8.72 -7.45 -14.69
N ILE A 143 -9.28 -6.83 -13.64
CA ILE A 143 -9.37 -5.36 -13.53
C ILE A 143 -7.99 -4.77 -13.28
N MET A 144 -7.18 -5.38 -12.43
CA MET A 144 -5.79 -4.94 -12.23
C MET A 144 -4.98 -5.00 -13.53
N GLU A 145 -5.15 -6.03 -14.35
CA GLU A 145 -4.49 -6.11 -15.66
C GLU A 145 -4.98 -5.04 -16.64
N MET A 146 -6.29 -4.74 -16.65
CA MET A 146 -6.84 -3.63 -17.41
C MET A 146 -6.23 -2.30 -16.95
N MET A 147 -6.21 -2.00 -15.65
CA MET A 147 -5.62 -0.76 -15.13
C MET A 147 -4.12 -0.62 -15.47
N VAL A 148 -3.40 -1.75 -15.59
CA VAL A 148 -2.02 -1.74 -16.09
C VAL A 148 -1.96 -1.42 -17.58
N ARG A 149 -2.86 -1.98 -18.39
CA ARG A 149 -2.95 -1.73 -19.83
C ARG A 149 -3.32 -0.27 -20.14
N GLU A 150 -4.25 0.29 -19.37
CA GLU A 150 -4.70 1.69 -19.48
C GLU A 150 -3.71 2.71 -18.88
N GLY A 151 -2.56 2.25 -18.37
CA GLY A 151 -1.52 3.15 -17.85
C GLY A 151 -1.85 3.82 -16.53
N ILE A 152 -2.79 3.29 -15.75
CA ILE A 152 -3.08 3.75 -14.38
C ILE A 152 -2.03 3.19 -13.41
N TYR A 153 -1.72 1.91 -13.55
CA TYR A 153 -0.68 1.22 -12.79
C TYR A 153 0.43 0.71 -13.70
N ARG A 154 1.63 0.55 -13.13
CA ARG A 154 2.75 -0.13 -13.75
C ARG A 154 3.05 -1.43 -13.01
N ARG A 155 3.23 -2.51 -13.76
CA ARG A 155 3.70 -3.79 -13.23
C ARG A 155 5.19 -3.72 -12.90
N VAL A 156 5.56 -4.07 -11.67
CA VAL A 156 6.95 -4.14 -11.20
C VAL A 156 7.20 -5.55 -10.66
N THR A 157 8.27 -6.19 -11.14
CA THR A 157 8.69 -7.50 -10.65
C THR A 157 9.91 -7.32 -9.75
N ILE A 158 9.76 -7.68 -8.49
CA ILE A 158 10.80 -7.64 -7.46
C ILE A 158 11.32 -9.05 -7.25
N TYR A 159 12.64 -9.24 -7.23
CA TYR A 159 13.25 -10.52 -6.95
C TYR A 159 13.84 -10.51 -5.54
N ASP A 160 13.30 -11.34 -4.66
CA ASP A 160 13.87 -11.60 -3.36
C ASP A 160 14.89 -12.75 -3.48
N TYR A 161 16.17 -12.38 -3.35
CA TYR A 161 17.31 -13.30 -3.39
C TYR A 161 17.62 -13.91 -2.01
N GLN A 162 16.97 -13.43 -0.96
CA GLN A 162 17.19 -13.84 0.42
C GLN A 162 16.02 -14.66 0.98
N ALA A 163 14.98 -14.90 0.16
CA ALA A 163 13.85 -15.74 0.53
C ALA A 163 14.25 -17.21 0.70
N VAL A 164 13.69 -17.84 1.73
CA VAL A 164 13.70 -19.30 1.91
C VAL A 164 12.35 -19.87 1.49
N CYS A 165 12.38 -20.99 0.78
CA CYS A 165 11.18 -21.73 0.40
C CYS A 165 11.27 -23.14 0.99
N PHE A 166 10.21 -23.57 1.67
CA PHE A 166 10.08 -24.93 2.15
C PHE A 166 9.60 -25.82 1.01
N ARG A 167 10.35 -26.88 0.73
CA ARG A 167 9.88 -27.91 -0.20
C ARG A 167 8.82 -28.77 0.51
N PRO A 168 7.92 -29.43 -0.24
CA PRO A 168 6.86 -30.29 0.35
C PRO A 168 7.39 -31.42 1.24
N ASP A 169 8.65 -31.81 1.06
CA ASP A 169 9.38 -32.81 1.85
C ASP A 169 10.05 -32.25 3.12
N GLY A 170 9.81 -30.96 3.44
CA GLY A 170 10.35 -30.30 4.63
C GLY A 170 11.80 -29.83 4.50
N VAL A 171 12.45 -30.06 3.35
CA VAL A 171 13.83 -29.62 3.13
C VAL A 171 13.86 -28.11 2.82
N ILE A 172 14.66 -27.37 3.58
CA ILE A 172 14.94 -25.95 3.33
C ILE A 172 15.97 -25.86 2.20
N SER A 173 15.55 -25.42 1.02
CA SER A 173 16.50 -24.99 -0.02
C SER A 173 16.71 -23.49 0.08
N SER A 174 17.93 -23.00 -0.19
CA SER A 174 18.12 -21.65 -0.71
C SER A 174 17.27 -21.57 -1.99
N GLY A 175 16.07 -20.98 -1.87
CA GLY A 175 15.03 -21.14 -2.86
C GLY A 175 15.42 -20.47 -4.17
N PRO A 176 14.87 -20.89 -5.32
CA PRO A 176 14.96 -20.11 -6.54
C PRO A 176 14.38 -18.72 -6.28
N LYS A 177 14.94 -17.71 -6.97
CA LYS A 177 14.56 -16.29 -6.90
C LYS A 177 13.04 -16.15 -6.72
N ARG A 178 12.59 -15.65 -5.57
CA ARG A 178 11.16 -15.40 -5.38
C ARG A 178 10.81 -14.11 -6.10
N ALA A 179 10.15 -14.22 -7.23
CA ALA A 179 9.58 -13.07 -7.92
C ALA A 179 8.27 -12.68 -7.23
N ILE A 180 8.17 -11.41 -6.82
CA ILE A 180 6.95 -10.80 -6.32
C ILE A 180 6.57 -9.73 -7.34
N THR A 181 5.40 -9.88 -7.96
CA THR A 181 4.85 -8.87 -8.85
C THR A 181 3.94 -7.96 -8.05
N VAL A 182 4.25 -6.66 -8.05
CA VAL A 182 3.41 -5.61 -7.47
C VAL A 182 3.01 -4.62 -8.57
N SER A 183 1.94 -3.88 -8.31
CA SER A 183 1.53 -2.76 -9.15
C SER A 183 1.89 -1.46 -8.44
N THR A 184 2.34 -0.44 -9.17
CA THR A 184 2.55 0.91 -8.63
C THR A 184 1.76 1.90 -9.46
N LEU A 185 1.05 2.84 -8.83
CA LEU A 185 0.41 3.94 -9.55
C LEU A 185 1.46 4.68 -10.36
N ILE A 186 1.10 5.01 -11.60
CA ILE A 186 1.93 5.87 -12.45
C ILE A 186 1.68 7.30 -11.96
N HIS A 187 2.71 7.93 -11.39
CA HIS A 187 2.71 9.38 -11.22
C HIS A 187 3.09 10.00 -12.55
N GLU A 188 2.23 10.82 -13.13
CA GLU A 188 2.68 11.80 -14.13
C GLU A 188 3.71 12.70 -13.44
N SER A 189 4.92 12.71 -14.00
CA SER A 189 6.10 13.44 -13.53
C SER A 189 6.05 14.91 -13.90
#